data_AF-A0A1M6V4W4-F1
#
_entry.id   AF-A0A1M6V4W4-F1
#
_cell.length_a   1.000
_cell.length_b   1.000
_cell.length_c   1.000
_cell.angle_alpha   90.00
_cell.angle_beta   90.00
_cell.angle_gamma   90.00
#
_symmetry.space_group_name_H-M   'P 1'
#
loop_
_entity.id
_entity.type
_entity.pdbx_description
1 polymer ?
#
loop_
_entity_poly.entity_id
_entity_poly.type
_entity_poly.pdbx_seq_one_letter_code
_entity_poly.pdbx_strand_id
1 'polypeptide(L)'
;MLSFSLLLSLLCLTPTAAPISVPGTMQQAPVYQLVGSVTGQAGKPLAGATVALANNRNSSVITNSVGQFLLPSPDATPALRFSFAGYYDTTAVMPATGTLVVEMRPVARYKKQLKKQVKSAKKAWEKA
;
A
#
# COMPACT_ATOMS: atom_id res chain seq x y z
N MET A 1 57.91 -51.08 -48.16
CA MET A 1 57.00 -49.98 -47.76
C MET A 1 56.10 -50.49 -46.64
N LEU A 2 55.78 -49.61 -45.68
CA LEU A 2 54.86 -49.78 -44.53
C LEU A 2 55.38 -50.51 -43.27
N SER A 3 55.65 -49.72 -42.23
CA SER A 3 55.48 -49.99 -40.78
C SER A 3 56.30 -48.93 -40.03
N PHE A 4 55.89 -48.21 -38.98
CA PHE A 4 54.83 -48.40 -37.99
C PHE A 4 54.70 -47.02 -37.29
N SER A 5 53.59 -46.30 -37.46
CA SER A 5 53.41 -44.99 -36.81
C SER A 5 52.67 -45.14 -35.47
N LEU A 6 53.40 -44.74 -34.43
CA LEU A 6 53.03 -44.31 -33.08
C LEU A 6 51.53 -44.00 -32.87
N LEU A 7 50.83 -44.81 -32.07
CA LEU A 7 49.51 -44.47 -31.51
C LEU A 7 49.69 -44.04 -30.05
N LEU A 8 49.77 -42.72 -29.88
CA LEU A 8 49.86 -42.00 -28.62
C LEU A 8 48.49 -42.04 -27.91
N SER A 9 48.45 -42.75 -26.79
CA SER A 9 47.30 -42.92 -25.91
C SER A 9 46.79 -41.58 -25.38
N LEU A 10 45.57 -41.22 -25.81
CA LEU A 10 44.85 -40.01 -25.40
C LEU A 10 44.27 -40.22 -23.99
N LEU A 11 44.83 -39.48 -23.02
CA LEU A 11 44.39 -39.45 -21.62
C LEU A 11 43.05 -38.70 -21.53
N CYS A 12 41.96 -39.40 -21.18
CA CYS A 12 40.66 -38.78 -20.96
C CYS A 12 40.65 -37.95 -19.67
N LEU A 13 40.51 -36.63 -19.79
CA LEU A 13 40.20 -35.75 -18.66
C LEU A 13 38.70 -35.87 -18.34
N THR A 14 38.36 -36.30 -17.13
CA THR A 14 36.99 -36.28 -16.62
C THR A 14 36.70 -34.90 -16.00
N PRO A 15 35.64 -34.20 -16.42
CA PRO A 15 35.24 -32.96 -15.77
C PRO A 15 34.55 -33.26 -14.43
N THR A 16 35.20 -32.90 -13.32
CA THR A 16 34.55 -32.82 -11.99
C THR A 16 33.59 -31.63 -11.99
N ALA A 17 32.29 -31.91 -11.99
CA ALA A 17 31.25 -30.91 -11.79
C ALA A 17 31.14 -30.56 -10.29
N ALA A 18 31.41 -29.31 -9.93
CA ALA A 18 31.18 -28.80 -8.58
C ALA A 18 29.67 -28.66 -8.29
N PRO A 19 29.20 -28.91 -7.05
CA PRO A 19 27.79 -28.75 -6.70
C PRO A 19 27.40 -27.25 -6.73
N ILE A 20 26.49 -26.91 -7.63
CA ILE A 20 25.90 -25.57 -7.73
C ILE A 20 24.99 -25.38 -6.52
N SER A 21 25.38 -24.52 -5.59
CA SER A 21 24.54 -24.11 -4.46
C SER A 21 23.43 -23.20 -5.00
N VAL A 22 22.18 -23.66 -4.94
CA VAL A 22 21.03 -22.84 -5.33
C VAL A 22 20.84 -21.75 -4.28
N PRO A 23 20.86 -20.45 -4.65
CA PRO A 23 20.66 -19.37 -3.69
C PRO A 23 19.24 -19.43 -3.11
N GLY A 24 19.15 -19.18 -1.80
CA GLY A 24 17.96 -19.40 -0.97
C GLY A 24 16.69 -18.73 -1.49
N THR A 25 15.56 -19.40 -1.28
CA THR A 25 14.22 -18.87 -1.53
C THR A 25 14.01 -17.63 -0.68
N MET A 26 13.83 -16.46 -1.31
CA MET A 26 13.41 -15.26 -0.59
C MET A 26 12.00 -15.49 -0.04
N GLN A 27 11.91 -15.68 1.27
CA GLN A 27 10.65 -15.87 1.98
C GLN A 27 9.87 -14.55 1.95
N GLN A 28 8.81 -14.50 1.15
CA GLN A 28 8.00 -13.31 0.96
C GLN A 28 7.27 -12.95 2.26
N ALA A 29 7.44 -11.72 2.74
CA ALA A 29 6.81 -11.26 3.97
C ALA A 29 5.27 -11.41 3.87
N PRO A 30 4.60 -11.78 4.98
CA PRO A 30 3.16 -11.93 4.97
C PRO A 30 2.47 -10.61 4.59
N VAL A 31 1.45 -10.70 3.72
CA VAL A 31 0.60 -9.56 3.33
C VAL A 31 -0.78 -9.78 3.92
N TYR A 32 -1.21 -8.87 4.77
CA TYR A 32 -2.53 -8.86 5.38
C TYR A 32 -3.50 -8.02 4.55
N GLN A 33 -4.74 -8.49 4.44
CA GLN A 33 -5.83 -7.76 3.78
C GLN A 33 -6.66 -7.04 4.83
N LEU A 34 -6.50 -5.72 4.92
CA LEU A 34 -7.26 -4.91 5.88
C LEU A 34 -8.60 -4.53 5.27
N VAL A 35 -9.69 -5.05 5.84
CA VAL A 35 -11.06 -4.81 5.37
C VAL A 35 -11.84 -3.93 6.37
N GLY A 36 -12.54 -2.94 5.85
CA GLY A 36 -13.35 -2.05 6.67
C GLY A 36 -14.36 -1.24 5.89
N SER A 37 -15.07 -0.39 6.62
CA SER A 37 -16.01 0.58 6.06
C SER A 37 -15.86 1.96 6.73
N VAL A 38 -16.13 2.99 5.94
CA VAL A 38 -16.08 4.39 6.34
C VAL A 38 -17.45 5.00 6.14
N THR A 39 -17.96 5.59 7.21
CA THR A 39 -19.26 6.25 7.28
C THR A 39 -19.09 7.70 7.71
N GLY A 40 -20.07 8.52 7.39
CA GLY A 40 -20.19 9.88 7.88
C GLY A 40 -21.33 9.96 8.88
N GLN A 41 -21.77 11.19 9.15
CA GLN A 41 -22.83 11.45 10.12
C GLN A 41 -24.09 10.61 9.83
N ALA A 42 -24.65 10.02 10.90
CA ALA A 42 -25.82 9.16 10.86
C ALA A 42 -25.63 7.87 10.03
N GLY A 43 -24.39 7.35 9.98
CA GLY A 43 -24.08 6.06 9.36
C GLY A 43 -24.13 6.06 7.83
N LYS A 44 -24.19 7.23 7.19
CA LYS A 44 -24.18 7.32 5.72
C LYS A 44 -22.83 6.82 5.18
N PRO A 45 -22.80 5.90 4.20
CA PRO A 45 -21.54 5.43 3.63
C PRO A 45 -20.81 6.58 2.93
N LEU A 46 -19.49 6.66 3.11
CA LEU A 46 -18.64 7.66 2.45
C LEU A 46 -17.88 7.01 1.30
N ALA A 47 -18.37 7.23 0.08
CA ALA A 47 -17.64 6.92 -1.13
C ALA A 47 -16.59 7.98 -1.42
N GLY A 48 -15.38 7.56 -1.83
CA GLY A 48 -14.30 8.48 -2.17
C GLY A 48 -13.44 8.94 -0.98
N ALA A 49 -13.68 8.45 0.23
CA ALA A 49 -12.76 8.64 1.37
C ALA A 49 -11.45 7.90 1.11
N THR A 50 -10.33 8.56 1.39
CA THR A 50 -8.99 7.98 1.32
C THR A 50 -8.66 7.28 2.62
N VAL A 51 -8.18 6.04 2.53
CA VAL A 51 -7.68 5.25 3.65
C VAL A 51 -6.21 4.97 3.38
N ALA A 52 -5.33 5.38 4.28
CA ALA A 52 -3.89 5.20 4.14
C ALA A 52 -3.28 4.60 5.42
N LEU A 53 -2.17 3.88 5.29
CA LEU A 53 -1.37 3.54 6.45
C LEU A 53 -0.84 4.83 7.10
N ALA A 54 -0.95 4.95 8.42
CA ALA A 54 -0.51 6.15 9.13
C ALA A 54 1.00 6.38 8.99
N ASN A 55 1.79 5.30 8.92
CA ASN A 55 3.24 5.34 8.75
C ASN A 55 3.68 5.51 7.28
N ASN A 56 2.81 5.23 6.30
CA ASN A 56 3.14 5.25 4.89
C ASN A 56 1.94 5.68 4.05
N ARG A 57 1.91 6.95 3.66
CA ARG A 57 0.83 7.51 2.83
C ARG A 57 0.80 6.99 1.40
N ASN A 58 1.89 6.39 0.92
CA ASN A 58 1.93 5.80 -0.43
C ASN A 58 1.14 4.48 -0.50
N SER A 59 0.93 3.83 0.65
CA SER A 59 -0.01 2.71 0.76
C SER A 59 -1.38 3.26 1.13
N SER A 60 -2.21 3.50 0.11
CA SER A 60 -3.56 4.03 0.28
C SER A 60 -4.53 3.48 -0.73
N VAL A 61 -5.81 3.46 -0.36
CA VAL A 61 -6.93 3.08 -1.20
C VAL A 61 -8.07 4.08 -1.04
N ILE A 62 -8.99 4.06 -2.01
CA ILE A 62 -10.19 4.88 -2.00
C ILE A 62 -11.39 3.97 -1.72
N THR A 63 -12.24 4.38 -0.79
CA THR A 63 -13.49 3.70 -0.46
C THR A 63 -14.45 3.69 -1.65
N ASN A 64 -15.13 2.56 -1.85
CA ASN A 64 -16.08 2.35 -2.96
C ASN A 64 -17.44 3.04 -2.70
N SER A 65 -18.42 2.82 -3.59
CA SER A 65 -19.76 3.45 -3.52
C SER A 65 -20.56 3.11 -2.25
N VAL A 66 -20.25 1.98 -1.58
CA VAL A 66 -20.86 1.56 -0.32
C VAL A 66 -19.97 1.87 0.89
N GLY A 67 -18.90 2.65 0.71
CA GLY A 67 -18.00 3.10 1.78
C GLY A 67 -17.00 2.04 2.25
N GLN A 68 -16.86 0.91 1.55
CA GLN A 68 -15.95 -0.17 1.94
C GLN A 68 -14.56 0.02 1.33
N PHE A 69 -13.55 -0.55 2.00
CA PHE A 69 -12.17 -0.61 1.50
C PHE A 69 -11.53 -1.97 1.77
N LEU A 70 -10.50 -2.25 0.97
CA LEU A 70 -9.58 -3.37 1.13
C LEU A 70 -8.17 -2.85 0.87
N LEU A 71 -7.33 -2.83 1.90
CA LEU A 71 -5.96 -2.28 1.86
C LEU A 71 -4.94 -3.37 2.22
N PRO A 72 -4.03 -3.75 1.31
CA PRO A 72 -2.92 -4.63 1.64
C PRO A 72 -1.93 -3.96 2.59
N SER A 73 -1.44 -4.71 3.59
CA SER A 73 -0.53 -4.21 4.61
C SER A 73 0.48 -5.28 5.05
N PRO A 74 1.74 -4.90 5.36
CA PRO A 74 2.70 -5.81 6.01
C PRO A 74 2.36 -6.10 7.47
N ASP A 75 1.57 -5.24 8.11
CA ASP A 75 1.13 -5.37 9.50
C ASP A 75 -0.35 -5.79 9.57
N ALA A 76 -0.69 -6.65 10.54
CA ALA A 76 -2.07 -7.11 10.74
C ALA A 76 -2.95 -6.07 11.46
N THR A 77 -2.37 -5.29 12.38
CA THR A 77 -3.09 -4.31 13.22
C THR A 77 -2.53 -2.88 13.12
N PRO A 78 -2.33 -2.32 11.91
CA PRO A 78 -1.74 -0.98 11.78
C PRO A 78 -2.73 0.12 12.15
N ALA A 79 -2.18 1.30 12.43
CA ALA A 79 -2.95 2.53 12.46
C ALA A 79 -3.23 3.02 11.03
N LEU A 80 -4.50 3.30 10.75
CA LEU A 80 -5.00 3.81 9.48
C LEU A 80 -5.42 5.27 9.64
N ARG A 81 -5.08 6.10 8.67
CA ARG A 81 -5.52 7.49 8.56
C ARG A 81 -6.58 7.61 7.47
N PHE A 82 -7.68 8.26 7.83
CA PHE A 82 -8.85 8.47 7.00
C PHE A 82 -8.98 9.96 6.68
N SER A 83 -9.19 10.30 5.42
CA SER A 83 -9.38 11.68 4.98
C SER A 83 -10.44 11.79 3.90
N PHE A 84 -11.31 12.80 4.01
CA PHE A 84 -12.36 13.06 3.04
C PHE A 84 -12.75 14.55 3.05
N ALA A 85 -13.04 15.11 1.89
CA ALA A 85 -13.33 16.54 1.76
C ALA A 85 -14.58 16.93 2.57
N GLY A 86 -14.44 17.96 3.41
CA GLY A 86 -15.51 18.40 4.29
C GLY A 86 -15.62 17.62 5.61
N TYR A 87 -14.68 16.72 5.89
CA TYR A 87 -14.58 15.97 7.15
C TYR A 87 -13.23 16.22 7.83
N TYR A 88 -13.15 15.97 9.13
CA TYR A 88 -11.89 15.96 9.86
C TYR A 88 -11.13 14.65 9.59
N ASP A 89 -9.81 14.75 9.38
CA ASP A 89 -8.94 13.58 9.34
C ASP A 89 -9.08 12.79 10.63
N THR A 90 -9.21 11.46 10.51
CA THR A 90 -9.40 10.54 11.64
C THR A 90 -8.34 9.46 11.57
N THR A 91 -7.87 8.98 12.73
CA THR A 91 -6.97 7.83 12.82
C THR A 91 -7.65 6.73 13.62
N ALA A 92 -7.60 5.50 13.14
CA ALA A 92 -8.12 4.33 13.85
C ALA A 92 -7.16 3.14 13.69
N VAL A 93 -7.08 2.29 14.71
CA VAL A 93 -6.25 1.07 14.67
C VAL A 93 -7.10 -0.09 14.16
N MET A 94 -6.53 -0.89 13.27
CA MET A 94 -7.19 -2.08 12.79
C MET A 94 -7.32 -3.12 13.93
N PRO A 95 -8.52 -3.68 14.17
CA PRO A 95 -8.68 -4.72 15.18
C PRO A 95 -7.99 -6.01 14.72
N ALA A 96 -7.52 -6.82 15.68
CA ALA A 96 -6.88 -8.11 15.39
C ALA A 96 -7.83 -9.12 14.73
N THR A 97 -9.14 -8.98 14.96
CA THR A 97 -10.20 -9.80 14.36
C THR A 97 -11.41 -8.93 14.04
N GLY A 98 -12.15 -9.31 13.00
CA GLY A 98 -13.36 -8.59 12.56
C GLY A 98 -13.09 -7.48 11.53
N THR A 99 -14.10 -6.64 11.32
CA THR A 99 -14.09 -5.57 10.31
C THR A 99 -14.07 -4.22 11.00
N LEU A 100 -13.22 -3.30 10.54
CA LEU A 100 -13.17 -1.94 11.07
C LEU A 100 -14.30 -1.09 10.51
N VAL A 101 -15.09 -0.45 11.38
CA VAL A 101 -16.08 0.56 11.00
C VAL A 101 -15.67 1.90 11.59
N VAL A 102 -15.50 2.91 10.73
CA VAL A 102 -15.08 4.26 11.13
C VAL A 102 -16.17 5.27 10.79
N GLU A 103 -16.59 6.08 11.76
CA GLU A 103 -17.45 7.24 11.53
C GLU A 103 -16.59 8.52 11.49
N MET A 104 -16.58 9.21 10.34
CA MET A 104 -15.89 10.47 10.16
C MET A 104 -16.77 11.65 10.59
N ARG A 105 -16.17 12.60 11.30
CA ARG A 105 -16.85 13.82 11.75
C ARG A 105 -16.87 14.91 10.67
N PRO A 106 -18.03 15.48 10.31
CA PRO A 106 -18.10 16.55 9.34
C PRO A 106 -17.57 17.88 9.90
N VAL A 107 -16.98 18.69 9.03
CA VAL A 107 -16.52 20.06 9.35
C VAL A 107 -17.71 21.02 9.26
N ALA A 108 -18.07 21.61 10.38
CA ALA A 108 -19.15 22.60 10.43
C ALA A 108 -18.83 23.80 9.54
N ARG A 109 -19.81 24.23 8.72
CA ARG A 109 -19.69 25.41 7.83
C ARG A 109 -18.55 25.32 6.81
N TYR A 110 -18.14 24.11 6.41
CA TYR A 110 -17.06 23.87 5.43
C TYR A 110 -17.13 24.79 4.20
N LYS A 111 -18.30 24.89 3.55
CA LYS A 111 -18.50 25.75 2.37
C LYS A 111 -18.20 27.23 2.63
N LYS A 112 -18.55 27.76 3.81
CA LYS A 112 -18.30 29.16 4.18
C LYS A 112 -16.80 29.39 4.40
N GLN A 113 -16.14 28.46 5.08
CA GLN A 113 -14.70 28.50 5.31
C GLN A 113 -13.92 28.43 4.00
N LEU A 114 -14.27 27.48 3.13
CA LEU A 114 -13.65 27.31 1.81
C LEU A 114 -13.78 28.59 0.97
N LYS A 115 -14.97 29.19 0.91
CA LYS A 115 -15.17 30.48 0.21
C LYS A 115 -14.29 31.59 0.77
N LYS A 116 -14.12 31.67 2.10
CA LYS A 116 -13.25 32.67 2.74
C LYS A 116 -11.79 32.45 2.34
N GLN A 117 -11.32 31.21 2.40
CA GLN A 117 -9.95 30.83 2.04
C GLN A 117 -9.64 31.11 0.56
N VAL A 118 -10.56 30.78 -0.35
CA VAL A 118 -10.41 31.07 -1.78
C VAL A 118 -10.31 32.57 -2.04
N LYS A 119 -11.16 33.39 -1.38
CA LYS A 119 -11.10 34.85 -1.52
C LYS A 119 -9.79 35.43 -1.01
N SER A 120 -9.30 34.96 0.15
CA SER A 120 -8.01 35.43 0.68
C SER A 120 -6.84 35.00 -0.21
N ALA A 121 -6.87 33.77 -0.75
CA ALA A 121 -5.84 33.28 -1.65
C ALA A 121 -5.80 34.12 -2.93
N LYS A 122 -6.95 34.32 -3.60
CA LYS A 122 -7.04 35.18 -4.79
C LYS A 122 -6.49 36.59 -4.53
N LYS A 123 -6.88 37.21 -3.41
CA LYS A 123 -6.38 38.55 -3.03
C LYS A 123 -4.87 38.58 -2.78
N ALA A 124 -4.29 37.50 -2.25
CA ALA A 124 -2.84 37.41 -2.04
C ALA A 124 -2.09 37.29 -3.36
N TRP A 125 -2.63 36.56 -4.33
CA TRP A 125 -2.04 36.37 -5.65
C TRP A 125 -2.10 37.65 -6.50
N GLU A 126 -3.17 38.44 -6.40
CA GLU A 126 -3.29 39.73 -7.10
C GLU A 126 -2.35 40.81 -6.53
N LYS A 127 -1.77 40.60 -5.35
CA LYS A 127 -0.89 41.56 -4.66
C LYS A 127 0.59 41.15 -4.65
N ALA A 128 0.90 39.96 -5.15
CA ALA A 128 2.26 39.44 -5.30
C ALA A 128 2.80 39.84 -6.68
#